data_AF-A0A4S2GYL8-F1
#
_entry.id   AF-A0A4S2GYL8-F1
#
_cell.length_a   1.000
_cell.length_b   1.000
_cell.length_c   1.000
_cell.angle_alpha   90.00
_cell.angle_beta   90.00
_cell.angle_gamma   90.00
#
_symmetry.space_group_name_H-M   'P 1'
#
loop_
_entity.id
_entity.type
_entity.pdbx_description
1 polymer ?
#
loop_
_entity_poly.entity_id
_entity_poly.type
_entity_poly.pdbx_seq_one_letter_code
_entity_poly.pdbx_strand_id
1 'polypeptide(L)'
;MSIPSQVQRFESLGLSARNILHIGVHVLPATEVKDGQFVETHKIYVGEGSGNFGVDFPTDLIFASMSEDWAFENFDLAGKNWPGLAIFPDDGDFTVEFGDSGQNSVLLKDACKAFCAHRYQIVMRHKTTGQLIATDPTIDNRDRQAGPS
;
A
#
# COMPACT_ATOMS: atom_id res chain seq x y z
N MET A 1 -27.76 -16.97 -23.14
CA MET A 1 -26.97 -15.90 -23.79
C MET A 1 -26.16 -15.24 -22.69
N SER A 2 -24.84 -15.45 -22.64
CA SER A 2 -23.99 -14.84 -21.60
C SER A 2 -23.62 -13.42 -22.01
N ILE A 3 -23.90 -12.45 -21.15
CA ILE A 3 -23.41 -11.09 -21.33
C ILE A 3 -21.90 -11.13 -21.06
N PRO A 4 -21.03 -10.75 -22.03
CA PRO A 4 -19.59 -10.74 -21.82
C PRO A 4 -19.23 -9.75 -20.70
N SER A 5 -18.21 -10.09 -19.90
CA SER A 5 -17.75 -9.20 -18.84
C SER A 5 -17.21 -7.90 -19.45
N GLN A 6 -17.27 -6.80 -18.69
CA GLN A 6 -16.72 -5.52 -19.14
C GLN A 6 -15.24 -5.65 -19.55
N VAL A 7 -14.47 -6.46 -18.82
CA VAL A 7 -13.06 -6.80 -19.14
C VAL A 7 -12.94 -7.37 -20.55
N GLN A 8 -13.69 -8.43 -20.84
CA GLN A 8 -13.69 -9.07 -22.17
C GLN A 8 -14.07 -8.09 -23.28
N ARG A 9 -14.98 -7.14 -22.98
CA ARG A 9 -15.38 -6.11 -23.94
C ARG A 9 -14.24 -5.14 -24.24
N PHE A 10 -13.55 -4.61 -23.23
CA PHE A 10 -12.42 -3.70 -23.44
C PHE A 10 -11.25 -4.39 -24.16
N GLU A 11 -10.92 -5.62 -23.77
CA GLU A 11 -9.87 -6.42 -24.44
C GLU A 11 -10.20 -6.65 -25.93
N SER A 12 -11.47 -6.95 -26.25
CA SER A 12 -11.90 -7.13 -27.66
C SER A 12 -11.76 -5.88 -28.53
N LEU A 13 -11.64 -4.70 -27.91
CA LEU A 13 -11.41 -3.42 -28.59
C LEU A 13 -9.92 -3.06 -28.66
N GLY A 14 -9.02 -3.91 -28.15
CA GLY A 14 -7.59 -3.63 -28.05
C GLY A 14 -7.24 -2.58 -26.99
N LEU A 15 -8.15 -2.34 -26.03
CA LEU A 15 -7.96 -1.36 -24.95
C LEU A 15 -7.52 -2.07 -23.66
N SER A 16 -6.85 -1.33 -22.77
CA SER A 16 -6.60 -1.82 -21.41
C SER A 16 -7.93 -2.07 -20.72
N ALA A 17 -8.08 -3.26 -20.15
CA ALA A 17 -9.21 -3.65 -19.33
C ALA A 17 -8.90 -3.57 -17.83
N ARG A 18 -7.85 -2.82 -17.46
CA ARG A 18 -7.43 -2.60 -16.08
C ARG A 18 -7.42 -1.11 -15.74
N ASN A 19 -7.90 -0.78 -14.55
CA ASN A 19 -7.72 0.55 -13.97
C ASN A 19 -6.33 0.68 -13.34
N ILE A 20 -5.89 1.92 -13.11
CA ILE A 20 -4.66 2.23 -12.38
C ILE A 20 -5.01 3.19 -11.26
N LEU A 21 -4.60 2.85 -10.03
CA LEU A 21 -4.75 3.70 -8.85
C LEU A 21 -3.38 4.02 -8.27
N HIS A 22 -3.06 5.31 -8.14
CA HIS A 22 -1.83 5.80 -7.56
C HIS A 22 -2.05 6.15 -6.08
N ILE A 23 -1.17 5.67 -5.21
CA ILE A 23 -1.30 5.79 -3.75
C ILE A 23 0.02 6.30 -3.19
N GLY A 24 -0.01 7.50 -2.60
CA GLY A 24 1.14 8.05 -1.87
C GLY A 24 1.31 7.37 -0.52
N VAL A 25 2.55 7.04 -0.17
CA VAL A 25 2.93 6.52 1.15
C VAL A 25 3.92 7.50 1.78
N HIS A 26 3.51 8.12 2.87
CA HIS A 26 4.27 9.16 3.57
C HIS A 26 4.82 8.62 4.87
N VAL A 27 6.06 8.98 5.19
CA VAL A 27 6.64 8.78 6.52
C VAL A 27 6.77 10.12 7.21
N LEU A 28 6.06 10.28 8.32
CA LEU A 28 6.09 11.53 9.09
C LEU A 28 6.64 11.30 10.49
N PRO A 29 7.36 12.28 11.06
CA PRO A 29 7.74 12.26 12.47
C PRO A 29 6.52 12.13 13.37
N ALA A 30 6.68 11.37 14.45
CA ALA A 30 5.66 11.16 15.46
C ALA A 30 6.30 11.13 16.85
N THR A 31 5.46 11.25 17.87
CA THR A 31 5.89 11.10 19.27
C THR A 31 5.05 10.01 19.90
N GLU A 32 5.71 9.07 20.57
CA GLU A 32 5.06 7.98 21.28
C GLU A 32 5.54 7.93 22.73
N VAL A 33 4.69 7.38 23.61
CA VAL A 33 5.08 7.11 25.00
C VAL A 33 5.59 5.68 25.08
N LYS A 34 6.89 5.52 25.41
CA LYS A 34 7.53 4.23 25.71
C LYS A 34 8.14 4.29 27.09
N ASP A 35 7.80 3.33 27.94
CA ASP A 35 8.27 3.24 29.33
C ASP A 35 8.08 4.55 30.14
N GLY A 36 6.98 5.26 29.88
CA GLY A 36 6.64 6.52 30.54
C GLY A 36 7.39 7.76 30.03
N GLN A 37 8.19 7.64 28.96
CA GLN A 37 8.90 8.75 28.33
C GLN A 37 8.40 9.02 26.92
N PHE A 38 8.41 10.29 26.50
CA PHE A 38 8.17 10.67 25.12
C PHE A 38 9.40 10.37 24.27
N VAL A 39 9.21 9.58 23.23
CA VAL A 39 10.25 9.20 22.26
C VAL A 39 9.84 9.67 20.88
N GLU A 40 10.75 10.33 20.17
CA GLU A 40 10.58 10.67 18.76
C GLU A 40 10.68 9.39 17.91
N THR A 41 9.72 9.22 17.01
CA THR A 41 9.60 8.07 16.13
C THR A 41 9.06 8.52 14.77
N HIS A 42 8.76 7.57 13.90
CA HIS A 42 8.14 7.80 12.60
C HIS A 42 6.89 6.93 12.43
N LYS A 43 5.94 7.41 11.64
CA LYS A 43 4.71 6.68 11.29
C LYS A 43 4.45 6.73 9.79
N ILE A 44 3.95 5.63 9.26
CA ILE A 44 3.50 5.53 7.87
C ILE A 44 2.06 6.03 7.77
N TYR A 45 1.80 6.90 6.80
CA TYR A 45 0.48 7.38 6.40
C TYR A 45 0.25 7.04 4.93
N VAL A 46 -0.94 6.53 4.60
CA VAL A 46 -1.27 6.04 3.26
C VAL A 46 -2.40 6.87 2.66
N GLY A 47 -2.17 7.40 1.46
CA GLY A 47 -3.08 8.30 0.75
C GLY A 47 -3.34 9.61 1.49
N GLU A 48 -4.30 10.38 1.00
CA GLU A 48 -4.70 11.69 1.52
C GLU A 48 -5.82 11.58 2.58
N GLY A 49 -5.68 10.73 3.61
CA GLY A 49 -6.48 10.89 4.84
C GLY A 49 -7.42 9.76 5.27
N SER A 50 -7.36 8.55 4.68
CA SER A 50 -7.98 7.37 5.33
C SER A 50 -7.21 6.06 5.15
N GLY A 51 -6.34 5.97 4.14
CA GLY A 51 -5.63 4.74 3.79
C GLY A 51 -6.54 3.60 3.32
N ASN A 52 -7.86 3.77 3.30
CA ASN A 52 -8.78 2.77 2.76
C ASN A 52 -9.10 3.10 1.30
N PHE A 53 -9.15 2.07 0.46
CA PHE A 53 -9.46 2.18 -0.96
C PHE A 53 -10.45 1.08 -1.35
N GLY A 54 -11.39 1.43 -2.22
CA GLY A 54 -12.34 0.50 -2.81
C GLY A 54 -11.94 0.20 -4.25
N VAL A 55 -11.95 -1.08 -4.62
CA VAL A 55 -11.69 -1.56 -5.97
C VAL A 55 -12.85 -2.48 -6.35
N ASP A 56 -13.55 -2.15 -7.44
CA ASP A 56 -14.71 -2.89 -7.94
C ASP A 56 -14.48 -3.44 -9.37
N PHE A 57 -13.27 -3.24 -9.89
CA PHE A 57 -12.85 -3.61 -11.22
C PHE A 57 -11.37 -4.02 -11.18
N PRO A 58 -10.87 -4.92 -12.06
CA PRO A 58 -9.45 -5.26 -12.08
C PRO A 58 -8.56 -4.02 -12.15
N THR A 59 -7.71 -3.85 -11.14
CA THR A 59 -6.95 -2.61 -10.91
C THR A 59 -5.51 -2.92 -10.56
N ASP A 60 -4.60 -2.12 -11.09
CA ASP A 60 -3.21 -2.06 -10.67
C ASP A 60 -3.08 -0.92 -9.64
N LEU A 61 -2.72 -1.29 -8.41
CA LEU A 61 -2.51 -0.37 -7.31
C LEU A 61 -1.01 -0.10 -7.19
N ILE A 62 -0.62 1.16 -7.37
CA ILE A 62 0.77 1.61 -7.33
C ILE A 62 0.97 2.41 -6.05
N PHE A 63 1.67 1.83 -5.08
CA PHE A 63 2.10 2.51 -3.87
C PHE A 63 3.46 3.14 -4.13
N ALA A 64 3.59 4.46 -3.91
CA ALA A 64 4.84 5.18 -4.10
C ALA A 64 5.27 5.85 -2.79
N SER A 65 6.55 5.72 -2.43
CA SER A 65 7.15 6.46 -1.33
C SER A 65 7.19 7.94 -1.69
N MET A 66 6.55 8.75 -0.88
CA MET A 66 6.58 10.21 -0.95
C MET A 66 7.66 10.80 -0.03
N SER A 67 8.47 9.94 0.59
CA SER A 67 9.52 10.30 1.55
C SER A 67 10.87 9.80 1.02
N GLU A 68 11.72 10.73 0.58
CA GLU A 68 12.97 10.39 -0.12
C GLU A 68 13.93 9.51 0.69
N ASP A 69 13.94 9.67 2.02
CA ASP A 69 14.81 8.91 2.93
C ASP A 69 14.32 7.49 3.22
N TRP A 70 13.14 7.12 2.74
CA TRP A 70 12.49 5.84 3.05
C TRP A 70 12.26 5.01 1.79
N ALA A 71 12.54 3.72 1.88
CA ALA A 71 12.27 2.72 0.86
C ALA A 71 11.33 1.65 1.43
N PHE A 72 10.56 1.01 0.57
CA PHE A 72 9.80 -0.18 0.95
C PHE A 72 10.77 -1.33 1.30
N GLU A 73 10.49 -2.06 2.38
CA GLU A 73 11.35 -3.13 2.86
C GLU A 73 10.80 -4.49 2.47
N ASN A 74 11.68 -5.43 2.12
CA ASN A 74 11.29 -6.82 1.98
C ASN A 74 11.17 -7.49 3.36
N PHE A 75 10.04 -8.11 3.69
CA PHE A 75 9.82 -8.65 5.04
C PHE A 75 9.07 -9.97 5.04
N ASP A 76 9.31 -10.77 6.08
CA ASP A 76 8.61 -12.03 6.29
C ASP A 76 7.40 -11.85 7.20
N LEU A 77 6.24 -12.33 6.75
CA LEU A 77 5.02 -12.33 7.53
C LEU A 77 4.16 -13.54 7.16
N ALA A 78 3.70 -14.26 8.18
CA ALA A 78 2.90 -15.47 8.03
C ALA A 78 3.54 -16.55 7.13
N GLY A 79 4.87 -16.69 7.18
CA GLY A 79 5.61 -17.71 6.40
C GLY A 79 5.79 -17.38 4.91
N LYS A 80 5.42 -16.16 4.49
CA LYS A 80 5.65 -15.64 3.15
C LYS A 80 6.53 -14.40 3.21
N ASN A 81 7.40 -14.26 2.21
CA ASN A 81 8.21 -13.08 2.00
C ASN A 81 7.42 -12.09 1.14
N TRP A 82 7.29 -10.85 1.61
CA TRP A 82 6.47 -9.80 1.00
C TRP A 82 7.33 -8.61 0.56
N PRO A 83 7.24 -8.21 -0.72
CA PRO A 83 7.95 -7.04 -1.22
C PRO A 83 7.21 -5.76 -0.80
N GLY A 84 7.58 -5.18 0.35
CA GLY A 84 7.11 -3.87 0.81
C GLY A 84 5.69 -3.82 1.37
N LEU A 85 4.78 -4.64 0.85
CA LEU A 85 3.35 -4.66 1.19
C LEU A 85 2.86 -6.10 1.35
N ALA A 86 2.16 -6.37 2.45
CA ALA A 86 1.42 -7.61 2.66
C ALA A 86 -0.09 -7.34 2.68
N ILE A 87 -0.88 -8.31 2.21
CA ILE A 87 -2.34 -8.25 2.13
C ILE A 87 -2.93 -9.46 2.86
N PHE A 88 -3.99 -9.24 3.65
CA PHE A 88 -4.65 -10.27 4.45
C PHE A 88 -6.17 -10.18 4.43
N PRO A 89 -6.89 -11.32 4.38
CA PRO A 89 -6.34 -12.65 4.15
C PRO A 89 -5.75 -12.79 2.73
N ASP A 90 -4.65 -13.52 2.57
CA ASP A 90 -4.12 -13.85 1.23
C ASP A 90 -5.00 -14.95 0.63
N ASP A 91 -5.84 -14.59 -0.34
CA ASP A 91 -6.73 -15.48 -1.08
C ASP A 91 -6.16 -15.88 -2.46
N GLY A 92 -4.95 -15.41 -2.79
CA GLY A 92 -4.27 -15.70 -4.05
C GLY A 92 -4.74 -14.86 -5.25
N ASP A 93 -5.61 -13.86 -5.05
CA ASP A 93 -6.04 -12.96 -6.12
C ASP A 93 -5.10 -11.75 -6.33
N PHE A 94 -4.14 -11.56 -5.43
CA PHE A 94 -3.16 -10.49 -5.49
C PHE A 94 -1.78 -10.98 -5.89
N THR A 95 -1.12 -10.22 -6.76
CA THR A 95 0.34 -10.30 -6.95
C THR A 95 0.96 -9.01 -6.45
N VAL A 96 2.01 -9.11 -5.64
CA VAL A 96 2.74 -7.95 -5.12
C VAL A 96 4.20 -8.03 -5.56
N GLU A 97 4.73 -6.94 -6.10
CA GLU A 97 6.13 -6.83 -6.55
C GLU A 97 6.66 -5.40 -6.34
N PHE A 98 7.98 -5.22 -6.28
CA PHE A 98 8.57 -3.89 -6.32
C PHE A 98 8.38 -3.28 -7.72
N GLY A 99 7.96 -2.03 -7.78
CA GLY A 99 7.78 -1.30 -9.05
C GLY A 99 9.09 -0.74 -9.62
N ASP A 100 10.13 -0.62 -8.80
CA ASP A 100 11.44 -0.12 -9.19
C ASP A 100 12.59 -0.76 -8.38
N SER A 101 13.80 -0.73 -8.94
CA SER A 101 15.00 -1.30 -8.30
C SER A 101 15.43 -0.56 -7.04
N GLY A 102 15.00 0.69 -6.87
CA GLY A 102 15.27 1.50 -5.68
C GLY A 102 14.28 1.23 -4.54
N GLN A 103 13.30 0.34 -4.74
CA GLN A 103 12.23 0.04 -3.78
C GLN A 103 11.48 1.32 -3.35
N ASN A 104 11.32 2.28 -4.26
CA ASN A 104 10.53 3.49 -4.02
C ASN A 104 9.05 3.29 -4.32
N SER A 105 8.69 2.15 -4.91
CA SER A 105 7.32 1.79 -5.24
C SER A 105 7.05 0.30 -5.10
N VAL A 106 5.79 -0.02 -4.81
CA VAL A 106 5.25 -1.38 -4.78
C VAL A 106 4.02 -1.42 -5.69
N LEU A 107 3.98 -2.42 -6.56
CA LEU A 107 2.87 -2.70 -7.45
C LEU A 107 2.08 -3.88 -6.89
N LEU A 108 0.78 -3.66 -6.69
CA LEU A 108 -0.18 -4.69 -6.35
C LEU A 108 -1.16 -4.85 -7.51
N LYS A 109 -1.20 -6.04 -8.09
CA LYS A 109 -2.14 -6.40 -9.16
C LYS A 109 -3.29 -7.17 -8.56
N ASP A 110 -4.49 -6.60 -8.65
CA ASP A 110 -5.72 -7.25 -8.22
C ASP A 110 -6.43 -7.87 -9.44
N ALA A 111 -6.71 -9.18 -9.37
CA ALA A 111 -7.52 -9.88 -10.35
C ALA A 111 -9.03 -9.67 -10.14
N CYS A 112 -9.43 -9.13 -8.98
CA CYS A 112 -10.79 -8.77 -8.59
C CYS A 112 -11.79 -9.93 -8.77
N LYS A 113 -11.39 -11.16 -8.42
CA LYS A 113 -12.28 -12.33 -8.58
C LYS A 113 -13.24 -12.50 -7.41
N ALA A 114 -12.91 -11.96 -6.24
CA ALA A 114 -13.75 -11.97 -5.04
C ALA A 114 -13.92 -10.56 -4.46
N PHE A 115 -15.16 -10.22 -4.08
CA PHE A 115 -15.47 -9.00 -3.33
C PHE A 115 -15.30 -9.28 -1.83
N CYS A 116 -14.09 -9.04 -1.33
CA CYS A 116 -13.74 -9.22 0.08
C CYS A 116 -13.06 -7.96 0.62
N ALA A 117 -13.18 -7.74 1.93
CA ALA A 117 -12.42 -6.70 2.60
C ALA A 117 -11.07 -7.26 3.01
N HIS A 118 -9.99 -6.67 2.50
CA HIS A 118 -8.63 -7.01 2.88
C HIS A 118 -8.02 -5.93 3.78
N ARG A 119 -7.09 -6.34 4.62
CA ARG A 119 -6.19 -5.45 5.36
C ARG A 119 -4.83 -5.51 4.71
N TYR A 120 -4.07 -4.43 4.83
CA TYR A 120 -2.70 -4.41 4.36
C TYR A 120 -1.73 -3.98 5.46
N GLN A 121 -0.47 -4.38 5.30
CA GLN A 121 0.64 -3.91 6.12
C GLN A 121 1.78 -3.50 5.20
N ILE A 122 2.25 -2.26 5.34
CA ILE A 122 3.45 -1.76 4.66
C ILE A 122 4.59 -1.76 5.67
N VAL A 123 5.78 -2.15 5.21
CA VAL A 123 7.02 -1.96 5.98
C VAL A 123 7.97 -1.10 5.16
N MET A 124 8.54 -0.09 5.80
CA MET A 124 9.54 0.79 5.18
C MET A 124 10.80 0.83 6.01
N ARG A 125 11.93 0.98 5.31
CA ARG A 125 13.27 1.10 5.88
C ARG A 125 13.85 2.48 5.56
N HIS A 126 14.40 3.12 6.57
CA HIS A 126 15.19 4.33 6.40
C HIS A 126 16.49 3.97 5.66
N LYS A 127 16.76 4.63 4.54
CA LYS A 127 17.85 4.29 3.62
C LYS A 127 19.23 4.38 4.28
N THR A 128 19.45 5.39 5.13
CA THR A 128 20.73 5.61 5.83
C THR A 128 20.87 4.80 7.12
N THR A 129 19.88 4.83 8.02
CA THR A 129 20.01 4.24 9.37
C THR A 129 19.60 2.77 9.42
N GLY A 130 18.89 2.26 8.42
CA GLY A 130 18.31 0.93 8.44
C GLY A 130 17.12 0.77 9.40
N GLN A 131 16.65 1.86 10.02
CA GLN A 131 15.48 1.83 10.89
C GLN A 131 14.26 1.31 10.13
N LEU A 132 13.52 0.38 10.74
CA LEU A 132 12.28 -0.15 10.18
C LEU A 132 11.07 0.47 10.86
N ILE A 133 10.04 0.74 10.07
CA ILE A 133 8.70 1.12 10.52
C ILE A 133 7.65 0.35 9.74
N ALA A 134 6.48 0.15 10.34
CA ALA A 134 5.36 -0.50 9.69
C ALA A 134 4.09 0.34 9.85
N THR A 135 3.13 0.17 8.95
CA THR A 135 1.79 0.73 9.12
C THR A 135 1.15 0.14 10.36
N ASP A 136 0.62 1.00 11.21
CA ASP A 136 -0.14 0.59 12.37
C ASP A 136 -1.59 0.32 11.94
N PRO A 137 -2.09 -0.93 12.06
CA PRO A 137 -3.45 -1.29 11.67
C PRO A 137 -4.53 -0.64 12.56
N THR A 138 -4.15 0.04 13.65
CA THR A 138 -5.05 0.74 14.56
C THR A 138 -5.13 2.25 14.31
N ILE A 139 -4.26 2.81 13.47
CA ILE A 139 -4.28 4.24 13.16
C ILE A 139 -5.41 4.51 12.17
N ASP A 140 -6.46 5.15 12.68
CA ASP A 140 -7.42 5.86 11.86
C ASP A 140 -6.67 7.02 11.18
N ASN A 141 -6.44 6.93 9.87
CA ASN A 141 -5.71 7.94 9.09
C ASN A 141 -6.49 9.26 8.95
N ARG A 142 -7.50 9.54 9.79
CA ARG A 142 -8.28 10.78 9.74
C ARG A 142 -7.38 11.98 9.95
N ASP A 143 -7.37 12.83 8.92
CA ASP A 143 -6.77 14.15 8.78
C ASP A 143 -6.13 14.74 10.05
N ARG A 144 -4.81 14.86 10.01
CA ARG A 144 -4.22 16.13 10.44
C ARG A 144 -4.33 17.06 9.24
N GLN A 145 -5.25 18.01 9.31
CA GLN A 145 -5.27 19.14 8.37
C GLN A 145 -3.82 19.64 8.22
N ALA A 146 -3.27 19.54 7.01
CA ALA A 146 -2.03 20.22 6.70
C ALA A 146 -2.24 21.69 7.07
N GLY A 147 -1.39 22.21 7.95
CA GLY A 147 -1.40 23.63 8.29
C GLY A 147 -1.26 24.48 7.02
N PRO A 148 -1.71 25.74 7.04
CA PRO A 148 -1.75 26.56 5.84
C PRO A 148 -0.35 26.68 5.23
N SER A 149 -0.24 26.30 3.96
CA SER A 149 0.86 26.60 3.05
C SER A 149 1.01 28.09 2.83
#